data_AF-A0A2V3PX96-F1
#
_entry.id   AF-A0A2V3PX96-F1
#
_cell.length_a   1.000
_cell.length_b   1.000
_cell.length_c   1.000
_cell.angle_alpha   90.00
_cell.angle_beta   90.00
_cell.angle_gamma   90.00
#
_symmetry.space_group_name_H-M   'P 1'
#
loop_
_entity.id
_entity.type
_entity.pdbx_description
1 polymer ?
#
loop_
_entity_poly.entity_id
_entity_poly.type
_entity_poly.pdbx_seq_one_letter_code
_entity_poly.pdbx_strand_id
1 'polypeptide(L)'
;MKTDLYTKIVLTIIAIALSAIAFQNVNFVSTATASTASTAPNPLPAPTQNNVIDVRLVDVGGEIGTRSYRTQVPVVIVENKDK
;
A
#
# COMPACT_ATOMS: atom_id res chain seq x y z
N MET A 1 -52.22 42.49 11.84
CA MET A 1 -50.85 42.13 11.40
C MET A 1 -50.86 41.03 10.34
N LYS A 2 -51.52 41.26 9.20
CA LYS A 2 -51.58 40.23 8.13
C LYS A 2 -50.25 40.16 7.37
N THR A 3 -49.63 41.31 7.11
CA THR A 3 -48.34 41.45 6.40
C THR A 3 -47.19 40.70 7.10
N ASP A 4 -47.11 40.78 8.43
CA ASP A 4 -46.03 40.16 9.20
C ASP A 4 -46.07 38.62 9.14
N LEU A 5 -47.27 38.04 9.03
CA LEU A 5 -47.45 36.60 8.89
C LEU A 5 -46.98 36.11 7.51
N TYR A 6 -47.31 36.84 6.45
CA TYR A 6 -46.88 36.50 5.09
C TYR A 6 -45.36 36.57 4.96
N THR A 7 -44.74 37.65 5.43
CA THR A 7 -43.28 37.80 5.41
C THR A 7 -42.59 36.71 6.22
N LYS A 8 -43.13 36.37 7.40
CA LYS A 8 -42.60 35.27 8.21
C LYS A 8 -42.63 33.93 7.47
N ILE A 9 -43.75 33.59 6.84
CA ILE A 9 -43.90 32.34 6.08
C ILE A 9 -42.94 32.31 4.89
N VAL A 10 -42.89 33.39 4.10
CA VAL A 10 -41.99 33.49 2.94
C VAL A 10 -40.53 33.35 3.34
N LEU A 11 -40.10 34.04 4.41
CA LEU A 11 -38.73 33.97 4.90
C LEU A 11 -38.37 32.57 5.40
N THR A 12 -39.34 31.86 5.99
CA THR A 12 -39.15 30.48 6.44
C THR A 12 -38.93 29.53 5.27
N ILE A 13 -39.71 29.66 4.19
CA ILE A 13 -39.57 28.84 2.98
C ILE A 13 -38.20 29.09 2.31
N ILE A 14 -37.81 30.36 2.19
CA ILE A 14 -36.51 30.74 1.61
C ILE A 14 -35.36 30.16 2.44
N ALA A 15 -35.43 30.25 3.78
CA ALA A 15 -34.42 29.69 4.66
C ALA A 15 -34.27 28.17 4.52
N ILE A 16 -35.38 27.43 4.37
CA ILE A 16 -35.36 25.98 4.15
C ILE A 16 -34.75 25.65 2.79
N ALA A 17 -35.14 26.35 1.73
CA ALA A 17 -34.60 26.14 0.38
C ALA A 17 -33.10 26.43 0.30
N LEU A 18 -32.63 27.54 0.88
CA LEU A 18 -31.21 27.86 0.94
C LEU A 18 -30.43 26.84 1.76
N SER A 19 -31.01 26.34 2.85
CA SER A 19 -30.37 25.30 3.66
C SER A 19 -30.23 24.00 2.87
N ALA A 20 -31.27 23.55 2.16
CA ALA A 20 -31.20 22.36 1.32
C ALA A 20 -30.13 22.48 0.23
N ILE A 21 -30.04 23.63 -0.45
CA ILE A 21 -29.03 23.90 -1.47
C ILE A 21 -27.61 23.95 -0.87
N ALA A 22 -27.45 24.56 0.31
CA ALA A 22 -26.15 24.65 0.97
C ALA A 22 -25.60 23.28 1.36
N PHE A 23 -26.46 22.34 1.74
CA PHE A 23 -26.06 21.01 2.19
C PHE A 23 -26.11 19.91 1.11
N GLN A 24 -26.70 20.18 -0.07
CA GLN A 24 -26.84 19.16 -1.13
C GLN A 24 -25.49 18.58 -1.62
N ASN A 25 -24.41 19.38 -1.56
CA ASN A 25 -23.08 19.01 -2.05
C ASN A 25 -22.07 18.84 -0.91
N VAL A 26 -22.50 18.99 0.35
CA VAL A 26 -21.64 18.78 1.51
C VAL A 26 -21.59 17.27 1.75
N ASN A 27 -20.55 16.64 1.23
CA ASN A 27 -20.22 15.26 1.57
C ASN A 27 -19.75 15.22 3.03
N PHE A 28 -20.69 15.04 3.96
CA PHE A 28 -20.40 14.87 5.40
C PHE A 28 -19.57 13.62 5.71
N VAL A 29 -19.51 12.68 4.76
CA VAL A 29 -18.68 11.49 4.83
C VAL A 29 -17.44 11.73 3.97
N SER A 30 -16.27 11.71 4.59
CA SER A 30 -15.00 11.61 3.87
C SER A 30 -15.01 10.33 3.06
N THR A 31 -15.30 10.44 1.76
CA THR A 31 -15.18 9.32 0.84
C THR A 31 -13.70 9.04 0.65
N ALA A 32 -13.16 8.13 1.46
CA ALA A 32 -11.86 7.52 1.18
C ALA A 32 -12.01 6.67 -0.09
N THR A 33 -11.80 7.28 -1.25
CA THR A 33 -11.76 6.55 -2.52
C THR A 33 -10.47 5.75 -2.55
N ALA A 34 -10.58 4.43 -2.55
CA ALA A 34 -9.46 3.57 -2.89
C ALA A 34 -9.14 3.83 -4.37
N SER A 35 -8.03 4.53 -4.63
CA SER A 35 -7.53 4.72 -5.99
C SER A 35 -7.29 3.34 -6.60
N THR A 36 -8.07 2.99 -7.63
CA THR A 36 -7.82 1.80 -8.46
C THR A 36 -6.65 1.99 -9.40
N ALA A 37 -5.95 3.13 -9.34
CA ALA A 37 -4.61 3.26 -9.88
C ALA A 37 -3.62 2.47 -9.00
N SER A 38 -3.82 1.15 -8.94
CA SER A 38 -2.75 0.22 -8.67
C SER A 38 -1.86 0.24 -9.90
N THR A 39 -0.95 1.22 -9.97
CA THR A 39 0.33 0.90 -10.58
C THR A 39 0.88 -0.21 -9.71
N ALA A 40 0.85 -1.44 -10.22
CA ALA A 40 1.56 -2.55 -9.61
C ALA A 40 2.93 -2.01 -9.17
N PRO A 41 3.39 -2.29 -7.94
CA PRO A 41 4.73 -1.89 -7.53
C PRO A 41 5.67 -2.31 -8.66
N ASN A 42 6.45 -1.35 -9.18
CA ASN A 42 7.42 -1.65 -10.22
C ASN A 42 8.18 -2.89 -9.74
N PRO A 43 8.18 -4.01 -10.49
CA PRO A 43 8.76 -5.25 -10.00
C PRO A 43 10.16 -4.92 -9.51
N LEU A 44 10.46 -5.28 -8.26
CA LEU A 44 11.78 -5.08 -7.72
C LEU A 44 12.77 -5.63 -8.75
N PRO A 45 13.80 -4.86 -9.15
CA PRO A 45 14.78 -5.36 -10.09
C PRO A 45 15.27 -6.70 -9.56
N ALA A 46 15.12 -7.75 -10.37
CA ALA A 46 15.66 -9.06 -10.02
C ALA A 46 17.14 -8.83 -9.71
N PRO A 47 17.67 -9.37 -8.59
CA PRO A 47 19.07 -9.21 -8.28
C PRO A 47 19.89 -9.86 -9.40
N THR A 48 20.43 -9.05 -10.30
CA THR A 48 21.39 -9.46 -11.32
C THR A 48 22.75 -9.61 -10.64
N GLN A 49 22.88 -10.63 -9.79
CA GLN A 49 24.16 -10.95 -9.17
C GLN A 49 24.94 -11.84 -10.14
N ASN A 50 25.67 -11.21 -11.06
CA ASN A 50 26.55 -11.89 -12.03
C ASN A 50 28.01 -12.01 -11.55
N ASN A 51 28.25 -11.79 -10.25
CA ASN A 51 29.59 -11.83 -9.66
C ASN A 51 29.76 -13.11 -8.83
N VAL A 52 30.98 -13.66 -8.86
CA VAL A 52 31.37 -14.79 -8.01
C VAL A 52 31.32 -14.32 -6.55
N ILE A 53 30.58 -15.06 -5.72
CA ILE A 53 30.49 -14.83 -4.27
C ILE A 53 31.41 -15.86 -3.59
N ASP A 54 32.31 -15.41 -2.74
CA ASP A 54 33.09 -16.31 -1.88
C ASP A 54 32.27 -16.67 -0.64
N VAL A 55 32.13 -17.96 -0.36
CA VAL A 55 31.28 -18.48 0.73
C VAL A 55 32.12 -19.38 1.62
N ARG A 56 32.19 -19.02 2.91
CA ARG A 56 32.81 -19.87 3.92
C ARG A 56 31.79 -20.84 4.47
N LEU A 57 31.98 -22.13 4.18
CA LEU A 57 31.21 -23.20 4.81
C LEU A 57 31.72 -23.38 6.26
N VAL A 58 30.84 -23.16 7.23
CA VAL A 58 31.09 -23.41 8.65
C VAL A 58 30.11 -24.48 9.09
N ASP A 59 30.63 -25.62 9.53
CA ASP A 59 29.82 -26.71 10.07
C ASP A 59 29.88 -26.69 11.60
N VAL A 60 28.75 -26.96 12.26
CA VAL A 60 28.64 -27.09 13.72
C VAL A 60 28.34 -28.55 14.01
N GLY A 61 29.41 -29.34 14.19
CA GLY A 61 29.33 -30.74 14.60
C GLY A 61 29.34 -31.79 13.49
N GLY A 62 29.46 -31.41 12.22
CA GLY A 62 29.66 -32.35 11.12
C GLY A 62 31.10 -32.35 10.56
N GLU A 63 31.49 -33.50 10.01
CA GLU A 63 32.72 -33.62 9.24
C GLU A 63 32.51 -32.91 7.89
N ILE A 64 33.13 -31.73 7.71
CA ILE A 64 33.30 -31.17 6.36
C ILE A 64 34.23 -32.13 5.62
N GLY A 65 33.62 -33.09 4.92
CA GLY A 65 34.32 -34.18 4.28
C GLY A 65 35.45 -33.67 3.40
N THR A 66 36.69 -33.84 3.86
CA THR A 66 37.92 -33.65 3.09
C THR A 66 38.04 -34.77 2.05
N ARG A 67 37.06 -34.88 1.15
CA ARG A 67 37.23 -35.66 -0.07
C ARG A 67 37.84 -34.75 -1.12
N SER A 68 39.16 -34.72 -1.11
CA SER A 68 40.01 -34.20 -2.17
C SER A 68 39.64 -34.79 -3.53
N TYR A 69 38.70 -34.20 -4.26
CA TYR A 69 38.68 -34.22 -5.72
C TYR A 69 37.95 -32.97 -6.21
N ARG A 70 38.37 -32.50 -7.38
CA ARG A 70 37.98 -31.28 -8.08
C ARG A 70 36.48 -31.23 -8.43
N THR A 71 35.62 -31.23 -7.42
CA THR A 71 34.17 -31.28 -7.60
C THR A 71 33.61 -30.07 -6.89
N GLN A 72 33.17 -29.12 -7.71
CA GLN A 72 32.38 -27.98 -7.30
C GLN A 72 31.24 -28.50 -6.41
N VAL A 73 31.24 -28.13 -5.14
CA VAL A 73 30.15 -28.49 -4.23
C VAL A 73 28.96 -27.62 -4.64
N PRO A 74 27.85 -28.19 -5.15
CA PRO A 74 26.71 -27.39 -5.55
C PRO A 74 26.09 -26.76 -4.29
N VAL A 75 26.15 -25.43 -4.20
CA VAL A 75 25.50 -24.66 -3.14
C VAL A 75 24.16 -24.17 -3.68
N VAL A 76 23.07 -24.58 -3.05
CA VAL A 76 21.72 -24.10 -3.34
C VAL A 76 21.28 -23.22 -2.17
N ILE A 77 21.05 -21.93 -2.42
CA ILE A 77 20.52 -21.00 -1.42
C ILE A 77 19.01 -21.17 -1.39
N VAL A 78 18.49 -21.83 -0.35
CA VAL A 78 17.05 -22.07 -0.16
C VAL A 78 16.35 -20.80 0.36
N GLU A 79 17.02 -20.06 1.24
CA GLU A 79 16.46 -18.86 1.84
C GLU A 79 17.55 -17.82 2.10
N ASN A 80 17.30 -16.57 1.71
CA ASN A 80 18.16 -15.43 2.01
C ASN A 80 17.48 -14.56 3.06
N LYS A 81 18.03 -14.53 4.27
CA LYS A 81 17.52 -13.75 5.42
C LYS A 81 17.99 -12.30 5.44
N ASP A 82 18.78 -11.89 4.45
CA ASP A 82 19.25 -10.50 4.27
C ASP A 82 18.18 -9.64 3.55
N LYS A 83 16.95 -10.13 3.47
CA LYS A 83 15.75 -9.45 2.96
C LYS A 83 14.62 -9.50 3.99
#